data_AF-A0A6S7B875-F1
#
_entry.id   AF-A0A6S7B875-F1
#
_cell.length_a   1.000
_cell.length_b   1.000
_cell.length_c   1.000
_cell.angle_alpha   90.00
_cell.angle_beta   90.00
_cell.angle_gamma   90.00
#
_symmetry.space_group_name_H-M   'P 1'
#
loop_
_entity.id
_entity.type
_entity.pdbx_description
1 polymer ?
#
loop_
_entity_poly.entity_id
_entity_poly.type
_entity_poly.pdbx_seq_one_letter_code
_entity_poly.pdbx_strand_id
1 'polypeptide(L)'
;MKIYIHANCQGGALAKLMAETRPNDVQIKYREVFSVDVNTEFESFKSDIEEADVIISQPVADNYRDVEWLATDWIRKNRSPKSRLIIFSAVYHRGQIPQCFPLRDLYDGRLAYHDAHAIDYFFAGKDVSEFLRDTQRSDFFPPDFVRSEAFLTTRELLRRERAAGCDVMVSDIIEAYSTTDQPLFTVNHPSRAVLATLGNRMLSLLGIEWRISLTGPEVLDQIVIAPYLSTALALGHEGTGLRLDEMRSANIWESRAEYFAQVFDAYRSIGADRLREAILKHGELTAYLQRFKRSKGVVDFEDQRKLVESLYTTFLGRDPNSGEVLHHLKSLELRGFDAVVKTFPTSTEFHKAGGGKTLDTRFPFNGD
;
A
#
# COMPACT_ATOMS: atom_id res chain seq x y z
N MET A 1 -15.85 1.57 28.85
CA MET A 1 -15.55 2.44 27.69
C MET A 1 -15.83 1.69 26.39
N LYS A 2 -16.41 2.32 25.37
CA LYS A 2 -16.71 1.73 24.05
C LYS A 2 -15.79 2.31 22.98
N ILE A 3 -14.96 1.48 22.36
CA ILE A 3 -14.12 1.83 21.21
C ILE A 3 -14.75 1.22 19.95
N TYR A 4 -14.94 2.04 18.92
CA TYR A 4 -15.31 1.60 17.58
C TYR A 4 -14.16 1.84 16.59
N ILE A 5 -13.83 0.84 15.78
CA ILE A 5 -12.76 0.93 14.77
C ILE A 5 -13.35 0.80 13.36
N HIS A 6 -13.12 1.80 12.50
CA HIS A 6 -13.63 1.88 11.14
C HIS A 6 -12.51 2.05 10.11
N ALA A 7 -12.09 0.95 9.50
CA ALA A 7 -10.90 0.92 8.65
C ALA A 7 -10.95 -0.26 7.68
N ASN A 8 -9.90 -0.50 6.88
CA ASN A 8 -9.73 -1.74 6.13
C ASN A 8 -9.32 -2.91 7.07
N CYS A 9 -8.71 -3.97 6.53
CA CYS A 9 -8.26 -5.15 7.29
C CYS A 9 -7.31 -4.80 8.45
N GLN A 10 -6.61 -3.66 8.37
CA GLN A 10 -5.74 -3.13 9.42
C GLN A 10 -6.55 -2.71 10.66
N GLY A 11 -7.80 -2.31 10.50
CA GLY A 11 -8.73 -2.02 11.59
C GLY A 11 -9.06 -3.25 12.41
N GLY A 12 -9.45 -4.34 11.74
CA GLY A 12 -9.71 -5.63 12.37
C GLY A 12 -8.45 -6.19 13.05
N ALA A 13 -7.30 -6.06 12.40
CA ALA A 13 -6.01 -6.42 12.99
C ALA A 13 -5.71 -5.62 14.28
N LEU A 14 -5.88 -4.30 14.24
CA LEU A 14 -5.68 -3.44 15.41
C LEU A 14 -6.65 -3.78 16.54
N ALA A 15 -7.92 -4.06 16.22
CA ALA A 15 -8.92 -4.48 17.20
C ALA A 15 -8.51 -5.77 17.93
N LYS A 16 -8.03 -6.78 17.18
CA LYS A 16 -7.50 -8.03 17.74
C LYS A 16 -6.34 -7.77 18.69
N LEU A 17 -5.35 -6.98 18.26
CA LEU A 17 -4.18 -6.63 19.07
C LEU A 17 -4.54 -5.85 20.35
N MET A 18 -5.47 -4.90 20.26
CA MET A 18 -5.97 -4.17 21.43
C MET A 18 -6.74 -5.11 22.38
N ALA A 19 -7.50 -6.06 21.85
CA ALA A 19 -8.29 -6.99 22.64
C ALA A 19 -7.44 -7.93 23.50
N GLU A 20 -6.18 -8.22 23.11
CA GLU A 20 -5.25 -9.04 23.88
C GLU A 20 -4.85 -8.41 25.23
N THR A 21 -4.90 -7.08 25.34
CA THR A 21 -4.35 -6.34 26.50
C THR A 21 -5.34 -5.39 27.16
N ARG A 22 -6.52 -5.18 26.55
CA ARG A 22 -7.55 -4.28 27.10
C ARG A 22 -8.05 -4.76 28.47
N PRO A 23 -8.45 -3.83 29.35
CA PRO A 23 -9.26 -4.14 30.53
C PRO A 23 -10.64 -4.72 30.18
N ASN A 24 -11.23 -5.48 31.11
CA ASN A 24 -12.51 -6.18 30.91
C ASN A 24 -13.71 -5.24 30.68
N ASP A 25 -13.66 -4.02 31.18
CA ASP A 25 -14.72 -2.99 31.09
C ASP A 25 -14.62 -2.13 29.81
N VAL A 26 -13.58 -2.34 29.01
CA VAL A 26 -13.45 -1.72 27.68
C VAL A 26 -14.06 -2.64 26.66
N GLN A 27 -14.98 -2.17 25.83
CA GLN A 27 -15.56 -2.90 24.71
C GLN A 27 -14.94 -2.40 23.40
N ILE A 28 -14.55 -3.31 22.52
CA ILE A 28 -14.01 -2.97 21.20
C ILE A 28 -14.91 -3.61 20.14
N LYS A 29 -15.46 -2.78 19.26
CA LYS A 29 -16.13 -3.20 18.03
C LYS A 29 -15.33 -2.67 16.84
N TYR A 30 -15.39 -3.38 15.73
CA TYR A 30 -14.80 -2.90 14.49
C TYR A 30 -15.64 -3.33 13.30
N ARG A 31 -15.54 -2.58 12.21
CA ARG A 31 -16.02 -2.97 10.89
C ARG A 31 -14.98 -2.66 9.85
N GLU A 32 -14.83 -3.60 8.93
CA GLU A 32 -13.95 -3.42 7.79
C GLU A 32 -14.76 -2.80 6.64
N VAL A 33 -14.32 -1.63 6.18
CA VAL A 33 -15.07 -0.79 5.22
C VAL A 33 -15.48 -1.53 3.93
N PHE A 34 -14.70 -2.54 3.55
CA PHE A 34 -14.92 -3.31 2.33
C PHE A 34 -15.86 -4.50 2.50
N SER A 35 -16.03 -5.03 3.72
CA SER A 35 -16.82 -6.25 3.96
C SER A 35 -18.24 -5.97 4.48
N VAL A 36 -18.48 -4.75 4.97
CA VAL A 36 -19.81 -4.30 5.38
C VAL A 36 -20.83 -4.42 4.24
N ASP A 37 -22.00 -5.00 4.52
CA ASP A 37 -23.14 -4.97 3.61
C ASP A 37 -23.81 -3.59 3.66
N VAL A 38 -23.57 -2.82 2.59
CA VAL A 38 -24.03 -1.43 2.50
C VAL A 38 -25.55 -1.28 2.46
N ASN A 39 -26.28 -2.35 2.15
CA ASN A 39 -27.74 -2.32 2.03
C ASN A 39 -28.46 -2.63 3.34
N THR A 40 -27.79 -3.31 4.28
CA THR A 40 -28.46 -3.86 5.47
C THR A 40 -27.85 -3.38 6.79
N GLU A 41 -26.59 -2.96 6.79
CA GLU A 41 -25.88 -2.68 8.05
C GLU A 41 -25.97 -1.23 8.53
N PHE A 42 -26.54 -0.30 7.75
CA PHE A 42 -26.55 1.14 8.04
C PHE A 42 -27.03 1.48 9.45
N GLU A 43 -28.18 0.97 9.88
CA GLU A 43 -28.73 1.30 11.21
C GLU A 43 -27.83 0.81 12.35
N SER A 44 -27.25 -0.38 12.21
CA SER A 44 -26.33 -0.93 13.20
C SER A 44 -25.01 -0.15 13.23
N PHE A 45 -24.49 0.26 12.07
CA PHE A 45 -23.32 1.11 11.95
C PHE A 45 -23.54 2.47 12.61
N LYS A 46 -24.67 3.12 12.33
CA LYS A 46 -25.04 4.40 12.92
C LYS A 46 -25.11 4.30 14.44
N SER A 47 -25.76 3.28 14.97
CA SER A 47 -25.80 3.01 16.41
C SER A 47 -24.40 2.82 17.01
N ASP A 48 -23.52 2.06 16.35
CA ASP A 48 -22.13 1.89 16.81
C ASP A 48 -21.37 3.23 16.87
N ILE A 49 -21.58 4.12 15.90
CA ILE A 49 -20.97 5.47 15.84
C ILE A 49 -21.52 6.40 16.92
N GLU A 50 -22.83 6.38 17.16
CA GLU A 50 -23.49 7.23 18.16
C GLU A 50 -23.11 6.84 19.59
N GLU A 51 -22.94 5.55 19.85
CA GLU A 51 -22.65 5.00 21.18
C GLU A 51 -21.17 4.96 21.56
N ALA A 52 -20.25 5.14 20.61
CA ALA A 52 -18.82 5.02 20.87
C ALA A 52 -18.27 6.19 21.70
N ASP A 53 -17.53 5.87 22.78
CA ASP A 53 -16.74 6.85 23.53
C ASP A 53 -15.51 7.30 22.71
N VAL A 54 -14.96 6.36 21.94
CA VAL A 54 -13.81 6.57 21.05
C VAL A 54 -14.08 5.93 19.71
N ILE A 55 -13.87 6.68 18.64
CA ILE A 55 -13.86 6.20 17.26
C ILE A 55 -12.45 6.31 16.72
N ILE A 56 -11.91 5.20 16.23
CA ILE A 56 -10.63 5.14 15.54
C ILE A 56 -10.93 4.81 14.08
N SER A 57 -10.51 5.66 13.14
CA SER A 57 -10.88 5.47 11.74
C SER A 57 -9.71 5.70 10.79
N GLN A 58 -9.66 4.95 9.70
CA GLN A 58 -8.87 5.35 8.55
C GLN A 58 -9.62 6.41 7.73
N PRO A 59 -8.90 7.23 6.94
CA PRO A 59 -9.53 8.07 5.94
C PRO A 59 -10.29 7.23 4.92
N VAL A 60 -11.60 7.43 4.80
CA VAL A 60 -12.48 6.82 3.80
C VAL A 60 -13.09 7.95 3.00
N ALA A 61 -12.93 7.88 1.67
CA ALA A 61 -13.42 8.89 0.76
C ALA A 61 -14.95 8.99 0.77
N ASP A 62 -15.44 10.18 0.41
CA ASP A 62 -16.86 10.39 0.15
C ASP A 62 -17.36 9.46 -0.96
N ASN A 63 -18.60 8.96 -0.80
CA ASN A 63 -19.24 8.03 -1.72
C ASN A 63 -18.44 6.75 -1.98
N TYR A 64 -17.57 6.34 -1.05
CA TYR A 64 -16.92 5.04 -1.12
C TYR A 64 -17.98 3.93 -1.16
N ARG A 65 -17.91 3.07 -2.19
CA ARG A 65 -18.90 2.01 -2.48
C ARG A 65 -20.32 2.55 -2.65
N ASP A 66 -20.43 3.73 -3.29
CA ASP A 66 -21.70 4.35 -3.67
C ASP A 66 -22.62 4.68 -2.47
N VAL A 67 -22.04 4.84 -1.28
CA VAL A 67 -22.75 5.24 -0.06
C VAL A 67 -22.01 6.35 0.70
N GLU A 68 -22.77 7.27 1.28
CA GLU A 68 -22.19 8.39 2.05
C GLU A 68 -21.70 7.96 3.44
N TRP A 69 -22.38 6.99 4.06
CA TRP A 69 -22.23 6.71 5.49
C TRP A 69 -20.95 6.00 5.88
N LEU A 70 -20.23 5.41 4.91
CA LEU A 70 -18.90 4.84 5.14
C LEU A 70 -17.80 5.91 5.23
N ALA A 71 -18.04 7.12 4.73
CA ALA A 71 -17.03 8.17 4.65
C ALA A 71 -16.61 8.67 6.04
N THR A 72 -15.33 9.02 6.19
CA THR A 72 -14.83 9.60 7.45
C THR A 72 -15.54 10.92 7.77
N ASP A 73 -15.91 11.70 6.76
CA ASP A 73 -16.64 12.95 6.94
C ASP A 73 -18.07 12.73 7.45
N TRP A 74 -18.70 11.60 7.10
CA TRP A 74 -20.00 11.23 7.67
C TRP A 74 -19.84 10.89 9.17
N ILE A 75 -18.83 10.10 9.53
CA ILE A 75 -18.51 9.81 10.94
C ILE A 75 -18.24 11.11 11.71
N ARG A 76 -17.52 12.06 11.09
CA ARG A 76 -17.23 13.34 11.72
C ARG A 76 -18.50 14.11 12.11
N LYS A 77 -19.54 14.03 11.28
CA LYS A 77 -20.81 14.76 11.45
C LYS A 77 -21.81 14.03 12.36
N ASN A 78 -21.76 12.70 12.40
CA ASN A 78 -22.80 11.88 13.06
C ASN A 78 -22.36 11.24 14.38
N ARG A 79 -21.07 11.31 14.76
CA ARG A 79 -20.64 10.85 16.09
C ARG A 79 -21.23 11.71 17.21
N SER A 80 -21.36 11.12 18.41
CA SER A 80 -21.67 11.88 19.63
C SER A 80 -20.65 13.01 19.85
N PRO A 81 -21.07 14.23 20.26
CA PRO A 81 -20.14 15.32 20.58
C PRO A 81 -19.16 15.01 21.71
N LYS A 82 -19.49 14.01 22.55
CA LYS A 82 -18.62 13.51 23.63
C LYS A 82 -17.60 12.49 23.15
N SER A 83 -17.78 11.94 21.94
CA SER A 83 -16.90 10.93 21.36
C SER A 83 -15.60 11.54 20.88
N ARG A 84 -14.48 10.88 21.17
CA ARG A 84 -13.18 11.22 20.61
C ARG A 84 -12.99 10.51 19.28
N LEU A 85 -12.65 11.25 18.23
CA LEU A 85 -12.30 10.68 16.93
C LEU A 85 -10.78 10.76 16.73
N ILE A 86 -10.16 9.64 16.37
CA ILE A 86 -8.76 9.55 15.95
C ILE A 86 -8.71 9.02 14.53
N ILE A 87 -8.04 9.75 13.65
CA ILE A 87 -7.77 9.32 12.28
C ILE A 87 -6.34 8.78 12.18
N PHE A 88 -6.19 7.57 11.66
CA PHE A 88 -4.88 6.95 11.47
C PHE A 88 -4.63 6.56 10.02
N SER A 89 -3.35 6.50 9.66
CA SER A 89 -2.92 6.20 8.30
C SER A 89 -3.40 4.84 7.78
N ALA A 90 -3.91 4.81 6.54
CA ALA A 90 -4.09 3.57 5.80
C ALA A 90 -2.75 3.14 5.22
N VAL A 91 -2.17 2.07 5.77
CA VAL A 91 -0.82 1.62 5.38
C VAL A 91 -0.86 1.08 3.96
N TYR A 92 -0.09 1.71 3.07
CA TYR A 92 0.30 1.15 1.79
C TYR A 92 1.71 1.62 1.44
N HIS A 93 2.65 0.69 1.31
CA HIS A 93 4.05 0.96 1.07
C HIS A 93 4.69 -0.21 0.31
N ARG A 94 5.50 0.09 -0.70
CA ARG A 94 6.08 -0.92 -1.60
C ARG A 94 7.60 -0.99 -1.53
N GLY A 95 8.24 -0.32 -0.57
CA GLY A 95 9.69 -0.11 -0.61
C GLY A 95 10.49 -1.42 -0.52
N GLN A 96 10.01 -2.40 0.23
CA GLN A 96 10.64 -3.72 0.32
C GLN A 96 10.27 -4.64 -0.85
N ILE A 97 9.12 -4.45 -1.47
CA ILE A 97 8.60 -5.29 -2.55
C ILE A 97 8.15 -4.40 -3.73
N PRO A 98 9.06 -3.64 -4.35
CA PRO A 98 8.71 -2.62 -5.35
C PRO A 98 8.05 -3.22 -6.60
N GLN A 99 8.23 -4.53 -6.82
CA GLN A 99 7.61 -5.30 -7.90
C GLN A 99 6.15 -5.68 -7.65
N CYS A 100 5.64 -5.53 -6.43
CA CYS A 100 4.33 -6.02 -6.02
C CYS A 100 3.23 -4.98 -6.28
N PHE A 101 2.15 -5.37 -6.96
CA PHE A 101 1.04 -4.50 -7.32
C PHE A 101 -0.32 -5.19 -7.13
N PRO A 102 -1.31 -4.54 -6.53
CA PRO A 102 -2.68 -5.03 -6.52
C PRO A 102 -3.36 -4.75 -7.88
N LEU A 103 -3.64 -5.78 -8.68
CA LEU A 103 -4.39 -5.63 -9.94
C LEU A 103 -5.83 -6.13 -9.75
N ARG A 104 -6.69 -5.24 -9.24
CA ARG A 104 -8.06 -5.58 -8.81
C ARG A 104 -8.88 -6.35 -9.85
N ASP A 105 -8.84 -5.91 -11.11
CA ASP A 105 -9.62 -6.53 -12.19
C ASP A 105 -9.20 -7.98 -12.50
N LEU A 106 -8.08 -8.43 -11.92
CA LEU A 106 -7.49 -9.75 -12.11
C LEU A 106 -7.56 -10.62 -10.85
N TYR A 107 -8.18 -10.14 -9.77
CA TYR A 107 -8.32 -10.94 -8.56
C TYR A 107 -9.21 -12.16 -8.81
N ASP A 108 -8.71 -13.34 -8.47
CA ASP A 108 -9.34 -14.64 -8.68
C ASP A 108 -9.53 -15.45 -7.38
N GLY A 109 -9.40 -14.78 -6.23
CA GLY A 109 -9.41 -15.40 -4.90
C GLY A 109 -8.06 -15.99 -4.47
N ARG A 110 -7.11 -16.19 -5.40
CA ARG A 110 -5.76 -16.73 -5.11
C ARG A 110 -4.67 -15.67 -5.22
N LEU A 111 -4.72 -14.81 -6.24
CA LEU A 111 -3.71 -13.79 -6.50
C LEU A 111 -4.24 -12.40 -6.20
N ALA A 112 -4.12 -11.98 -4.93
CA ALA A 112 -4.42 -10.60 -4.52
C ALA A 112 -3.37 -9.59 -5.00
N TYR A 113 -2.15 -10.06 -5.28
CA TYR A 113 -1.02 -9.25 -5.69
C TYR A 113 -0.32 -9.87 -6.90
N HIS A 114 0.19 -9.01 -7.77
CA HIS A 114 0.86 -9.38 -9.00
C HIS A 114 2.28 -8.84 -8.99
N ASP A 115 3.18 -9.63 -9.53
CA ASP A 115 4.56 -9.23 -9.72
C ASP A 115 4.71 -8.63 -11.13
N ALA A 116 5.08 -7.35 -11.20
CA ALA A 116 5.20 -6.63 -12.46
C ALA A 116 6.22 -7.26 -13.42
N HIS A 117 7.29 -7.86 -12.90
CA HIS A 117 8.31 -8.52 -13.72
C HIS A 117 7.89 -9.92 -14.13
N ALA A 118 7.12 -10.64 -13.30
CA ALA A 118 6.52 -11.91 -13.73
C ALA A 118 5.60 -11.69 -14.94
N ILE A 119 4.83 -10.59 -14.94
CA ILE A 119 3.99 -10.23 -16.09
C ILE A 119 4.84 -9.87 -17.33
N ASP A 120 5.89 -9.05 -17.18
CA ASP A 120 6.78 -8.69 -18.30
C ASP A 120 7.45 -9.93 -18.92
N TYR A 121 7.88 -10.88 -18.09
CA TYR A 121 8.43 -12.16 -18.53
C TYR A 121 7.39 -13.02 -19.26
N PHE A 122 6.17 -13.09 -18.72
CA PHE A 122 5.07 -13.79 -19.36
C PHE A 122 4.78 -13.23 -20.77
N PHE A 123 4.74 -11.90 -20.94
CA PHE A 123 4.56 -11.29 -22.26
C PHE A 123 5.74 -11.48 -23.20
N ALA A 124 6.95 -11.60 -22.68
CA ALA A 124 8.15 -11.92 -23.45
C ALA A 124 8.23 -13.40 -23.86
N GLY A 125 7.26 -14.24 -23.45
CA GLY A 125 7.27 -15.68 -23.72
C GLY A 125 8.33 -16.44 -22.92
N LYS A 126 8.85 -15.84 -21.84
CA LYS A 126 9.82 -16.47 -20.95
C LYS A 126 9.12 -17.36 -19.93
N ASP A 127 9.82 -18.41 -19.50
CA ASP A 127 9.28 -19.32 -18.49
C ASP A 127 9.60 -18.89 -17.04
N VAL A 128 9.02 -19.63 -16.08
CA VAL A 128 9.24 -19.42 -14.64
C VAL A 128 10.70 -19.63 -14.25
N SER A 129 11.41 -20.57 -14.86
CA SER A 129 12.80 -20.84 -14.54
C SER A 129 13.69 -19.66 -14.93
N GLU A 130 13.42 -19.04 -16.07
CA GLU A 130 14.10 -17.81 -16.50
C GLU A 130 13.81 -16.64 -15.57
N PHE A 131 12.55 -16.45 -15.19
CA PHE A 131 12.16 -15.41 -14.23
C PHE A 131 12.84 -15.59 -12.86
N LEU A 132 12.84 -16.81 -12.31
CA LEU A 132 13.46 -17.10 -11.02
C LEU A 132 14.97 -16.87 -11.07
N ARG A 133 15.63 -17.40 -12.10
CA ARG A 133 17.08 -17.25 -12.30
C ARG A 133 17.50 -15.79 -12.35
N ASP A 134 16.74 -14.95 -13.07
CA ASP A 134 17.10 -13.54 -13.22
C ASP A 134 16.80 -12.74 -11.93
N THR A 135 15.66 -12.98 -11.28
CA THR A 135 15.25 -12.24 -10.07
C THR A 135 15.99 -12.64 -8.80
N GLN A 136 16.70 -13.78 -8.82
CA GLN A 136 17.63 -14.21 -7.77
C GLN A 136 19.03 -13.57 -7.92
N ARG A 137 19.31 -12.82 -8.98
CA ARG A 137 20.59 -12.14 -9.11
C ARG A 137 20.67 -10.94 -8.16
N SER A 138 21.84 -10.75 -7.54
CA SER A 138 22.13 -9.61 -6.67
C SER A 138 22.09 -8.27 -7.40
N ASP A 139 22.26 -8.28 -8.73
CA ASP A 139 22.25 -7.10 -9.60
C ASP A 139 20.93 -6.93 -10.39
N PHE A 140 19.88 -7.72 -10.10
CA PHE A 140 18.61 -7.60 -10.82
C PHE A 140 18.04 -6.18 -10.72
N PHE A 141 17.92 -5.62 -9.51
CA PHE A 141 17.71 -4.19 -9.32
C PHE A 141 19.03 -3.46 -9.05
N PRO A 142 19.28 -2.32 -9.72
CA PRO A 142 20.30 -1.39 -9.28
C PRO A 142 19.97 -0.85 -7.87
N PRO A 143 20.95 -0.71 -6.94
CA PRO A 143 20.66 -0.23 -5.59
C PRO A 143 19.98 1.14 -5.55
N ASP A 144 20.38 2.06 -6.43
CA ASP A 144 19.78 3.40 -6.51
C ASP A 144 18.31 3.36 -6.97
N PHE A 145 17.94 2.38 -7.80
CA PHE A 145 16.55 2.16 -8.19
C PHE A 145 15.71 1.76 -6.97
N VAL A 146 16.17 0.77 -6.21
CA VAL A 146 15.48 0.29 -5.00
C VAL A 146 15.29 1.42 -3.99
N ARG A 147 16.35 2.16 -3.69
CA ARG A 147 16.31 3.30 -2.75
C ARG A 147 15.38 4.39 -3.23
N SER A 148 15.35 4.65 -4.53
CA SER A 148 14.43 5.62 -5.13
C SER A 148 12.97 5.15 -4.99
N GLU A 149 12.64 3.89 -5.31
CA GLU A 149 11.28 3.37 -5.15
C GLU A 149 10.82 3.40 -3.69
N ALA A 150 11.69 2.99 -2.75
CA ALA A 150 11.43 3.06 -1.32
C ALA A 150 11.19 4.50 -0.85
N PHE A 151 12.00 5.46 -1.33
CA PHE A 151 11.79 6.87 -1.05
C PHE A 151 10.44 7.37 -1.60
N LEU A 152 10.12 7.07 -2.86
CA LEU A 152 8.89 7.51 -3.52
C LEU A 152 7.64 7.02 -2.77
N THR A 153 7.59 5.73 -2.42
CA THR A 153 6.43 5.16 -1.73
C THR A 153 6.31 5.63 -0.27
N THR A 154 7.43 5.86 0.43
CA THR A 154 7.41 6.55 1.74
C THR A 154 6.86 7.97 1.62
N ARG A 155 7.31 8.72 0.61
CA ARG A 155 6.82 10.10 0.39
C ARG A 155 5.35 10.10 0.04
N GLU A 156 4.87 9.17 -0.78
CA GLU A 156 3.44 9.03 -1.11
C GLU A 156 2.58 8.67 0.11
N LEU A 157 3.09 7.83 1.01
CA LEU A 157 2.42 7.54 2.27
C LEU A 157 2.32 8.80 3.15
N LEU A 158 3.42 9.50 3.37
CA LEU A 158 3.44 10.75 4.13
C LEU A 158 2.53 11.82 3.49
N ARG A 159 2.50 11.86 2.16
CA ARG A 159 1.64 12.72 1.35
C ARG A 159 0.17 12.48 1.76
N ARG A 160 -0.31 11.24 1.66
CA ARG A 160 -1.67 10.81 2.04
C ARG A 160 -2.01 10.98 3.52
N GLU A 161 -1.03 10.87 4.41
CA GLU A 161 -1.25 11.10 5.85
C GLU A 161 -1.58 12.56 6.16
N ARG A 162 -0.80 13.48 5.59
CA ARG A 162 -1.01 14.92 5.75
C ARG A 162 -2.30 15.36 5.08
N ALA A 163 -2.56 14.82 3.89
CA ALA A 163 -3.79 15.01 3.13
C ALA A 163 -5.06 14.82 3.96
N ALA A 164 -5.09 13.71 4.69
CA ALA A 164 -6.27 13.26 5.40
C ALA A 164 -6.36 13.86 6.81
N GLY A 165 -5.35 14.64 7.22
CA GLY A 165 -5.23 15.14 8.57
C GLY A 165 -5.18 14.00 9.59
N CYS A 166 -4.37 12.96 9.31
CA CYS A 166 -4.18 11.86 10.24
C CYS A 166 -3.61 12.37 11.57
N ASP A 167 -4.27 12.03 12.68
CA ASP A 167 -3.80 12.26 14.04
C ASP A 167 -2.61 11.33 14.37
N VAL A 168 -2.57 10.14 13.75
CA VAL A 168 -1.48 9.17 13.89
C VAL A 168 -0.94 8.76 12.53
N MET A 169 0.33 9.11 12.29
CA MET A 169 1.10 8.77 11.10
C MET A 169 1.92 7.50 11.31
N VAL A 170 2.17 6.78 10.22
CA VAL A 170 2.91 5.51 10.14
C VAL A 170 4.13 5.58 9.22
N SER A 171 4.25 6.60 8.37
CA SER A 171 5.39 6.73 7.45
C SER A 171 6.76 6.71 8.16
N ASP A 172 6.86 7.38 9.30
CA ASP A 172 8.07 7.39 10.14
C ASP A 172 8.32 6.04 10.83
N ILE A 173 7.25 5.32 11.21
CA ILE A 173 7.35 3.96 11.76
C ILE A 173 7.93 3.02 10.70
N ILE A 174 7.37 3.03 9.48
CA ILE A 174 7.85 2.18 8.39
C ILE A 174 9.30 2.49 8.06
N GLU A 175 9.68 3.77 7.96
CA GLU A 175 11.05 4.19 7.69
C GLU A 175 12.03 3.66 8.76
N ALA A 176 11.63 3.69 10.04
CA ALA A 176 12.44 3.13 11.13
C ALA A 176 12.62 1.60 11.02
N TYR A 177 11.54 0.84 10.82
CA TYR A 177 11.58 -0.62 10.73
C TYR A 177 12.19 -1.15 9.43
N SER A 178 12.16 -0.36 8.34
CA SER A 178 12.68 -0.75 7.02
C SER A 178 14.18 -1.03 7.01
N THR A 179 14.91 -0.73 8.08
CA THR A 179 16.34 -1.01 8.20
C THR A 179 16.66 -2.22 9.09
N THR A 180 15.71 -2.68 9.91
CA THR A 180 15.98 -3.70 10.93
C THR A 180 15.13 -4.96 10.75
N ASP A 181 13.92 -4.84 10.19
CA ASP A 181 12.93 -5.91 10.14
C ASP A 181 12.13 -5.90 8.82
N GLN A 182 11.14 -6.79 8.73
CA GLN A 182 10.09 -6.76 7.73
C GLN A 182 8.87 -5.95 8.24
N PRO A 183 8.77 -4.63 8.01
CA PRO A 183 7.61 -3.83 8.39
C PRO A 183 6.31 -4.25 7.71
N LEU A 184 6.35 -4.90 6.54
CA LEU A 184 5.14 -5.37 5.86
C LEU A 184 5.32 -6.74 5.20
N PHE A 185 4.27 -7.55 5.24
CA PHE A 185 4.18 -8.85 4.55
C PHE A 185 3.69 -8.71 3.09
N THR A 186 2.86 -7.71 2.83
CA THR A 186 2.41 -7.31 1.49
C THR A 186 2.48 -5.78 1.41
N VAL A 187 2.02 -5.17 0.32
CA VAL A 187 2.04 -3.71 0.18
C VAL A 187 1.18 -2.98 1.22
N ASN A 188 0.20 -3.65 1.84
CA ASN A 188 -0.76 -3.06 2.78
C ASN A 188 -0.98 -3.90 4.06
N HIS A 189 -0.23 -4.99 4.25
CA HIS A 189 -0.28 -5.83 5.45
C HIS A 189 0.93 -5.54 6.35
N PRO A 190 0.83 -4.55 7.24
CA PRO A 190 1.88 -4.26 8.21
C PRO A 190 2.09 -5.43 9.18
N SER A 191 3.33 -5.58 9.65
CA SER A 191 3.66 -6.50 10.73
C SER A 191 3.05 -6.05 12.05
N ARG A 192 3.00 -6.96 13.02
CA ARG A 192 2.57 -6.70 14.38
C ARG A 192 3.36 -5.57 15.02
N ALA A 193 4.67 -5.52 14.81
CA ALA A 193 5.52 -4.47 15.37
C ALA A 193 5.08 -3.08 14.90
N VAL A 194 4.75 -2.94 13.60
CA VAL A 194 4.22 -1.69 13.03
C VAL A 194 2.82 -1.38 13.60
N LEU A 195 1.89 -2.35 13.58
CA LEU A 195 0.53 -2.16 14.08
C LEU A 195 0.47 -1.84 15.58
N ALA A 196 1.27 -2.53 16.39
CA ALA A 196 1.35 -2.32 17.83
C ALA A 196 1.97 -0.95 18.15
N THR A 197 3.00 -0.53 17.42
CA THR A 197 3.57 0.83 17.54
C THR A 197 2.52 1.88 17.21
N LEU A 198 1.78 1.70 16.11
CA LEU A 198 0.72 2.59 15.67
C LEU A 198 -0.42 2.66 16.70
N GLY A 199 -0.90 1.51 17.17
CA GLY A 199 -1.94 1.41 18.19
C GLY A 199 -1.53 2.05 19.52
N ASN A 200 -0.29 1.84 19.97
CA ASN A 200 0.23 2.45 21.18
C ASN A 200 0.31 3.99 21.08
N ARG A 201 0.57 4.55 19.88
CA ARG A 201 0.47 6.00 19.65
C ARG A 201 -0.97 6.48 19.83
N MET A 202 -1.96 5.76 19.28
CA MET A 202 -3.38 6.10 19.47
C MET A 202 -3.79 6.05 20.94
N LEU A 203 -3.43 4.97 21.66
CA LEU A 203 -3.71 4.84 23.09
C LEU A 203 -3.07 5.99 23.90
N SER A 204 -1.84 6.39 23.54
CA SER A 204 -1.16 7.51 24.19
C SER A 204 -1.89 8.84 23.96
N LEU A 205 -2.37 9.12 22.74
CA LEU A 205 -3.20 10.31 22.46
C LEU A 205 -4.53 10.28 23.24
N LEU A 206 -5.04 9.09 23.53
CA LEU A 206 -6.26 8.90 24.31
C LEU A 206 -6.04 9.05 25.82
N GLY A 207 -4.79 9.10 26.30
CA GLY A 207 -4.46 9.06 27.72
C GLY A 207 -4.70 7.67 28.34
N ILE A 208 -4.67 6.62 27.52
CA ILE A 208 -4.87 5.24 27.94
C ILE A 208 -3.53 4.61 28.35
N GLU A 209 -3.50 3.90 29.47
CA GLU A 209 -2.26 3.39 30.06
C GLU A 209 -1.84 1.99 29.60
N TRP A 210 -2.77 1.10 29.23
CA TRP A 210 -2.37 -0.22 28.74
C TRP A 210 -1.70 -0.13 27.36
N ARG A 211 -0.92 -1.16 27.02
CA ARG A 211 -0.08 -1.19 25.82
C ARG A 211 -0.25 -2.51 25.08
N ILE A 212 -0.27 -2.41 23.75
CA ILE A 212 -0.20 -3.54 22.84
C ILE A 212 1.24 -4.05 22.81
N SER A 213 1.43 -5.36 22.96
CA SER A 213 2.76 -5.98 22.85
C SER A 213 3.30 -5.92 21.41
N LEU A 214 4.55 -5.46 21.25
CA LEU A 214 5.25 -5.46 19.97
C LEU A 214 5.58 -6.88 19.47
N THR A 215 5.61 -7.86 20.38
CA THR A 215 5.87 -9.27 20.09
C THR A 215 4.60 -10.10 20.27
N GLY A 216 4.55 -11.24 19.59
CA GLY A 216 3.42 -12.16 19.60
C GLY A 216 3.10 -12.67 18.19
N PRO A 217 2.00 -13.42 18.03
CA PRO A 217 1.55 -13.88 16.71
C PRO A 217 1.22 -12.71 15.80
N GLU A 218 1.56 -12.87 14.52
CA GLU A 218 1.19 -11.95 13.46
C GLU A 218 -0.31 -12.06 13.15
N VAL A 219 -0.91 -10.95 12.69
CA VAL A 219 -2.36 -10.85 12.48
C VAL A 219 -2.75 -10.57 11.03
N LEU A 220 -1.78 -10.24 10.17
CA LEU A 220 -1.93 -9.95 8.74
C LEU A 220 -0.88 -10.69 7.88
N ASP A 221 -0.39 -11.84 8.33
CA ASP A 221 0.63 -12.65 7.67
C ASP A 221 0.04 -13.76 6.78
N GLN A 222 -1.26 -13.72 6.47
CA GLN A 222 -1.92 -14.73 5.63
C GLN A 222 -1.37 -14.78 4.20
N ILE A 223 -0.79 -13.66 3.75
CA ILE A 223 -0.02 -13.55 2.51
C ILE A 223 1.31 -12.88 2.86
N VAL A 224 2.42 -13.47 2.43
CA VAL A 224 3.77 -12.93 2.60
C VAL A 224 4.48 -12.97 1.25
N ILE A 225 4.81 -11.79 0.74
CA ILE A 225 5.58 -11.61 -0.49
C ILE A 225 7.04 -11.33 -0.11
N ALA A 226 7.93 -12.22 -0.52
CA ALA A 226 9.36 -12.05 -0.33
C ALA A 226 9.92 -10.96 -1.27
N PRO A 227 10.84 -10.11 -0.77
CA PRO A 227 11.57 -9.20 -1.63
C PRO A 227 12.47 -9.99 -2.59
N TYR A 228 12.87 -9.34 -3.68
CA TYR A 228 13.96 -9.89 -4.52
C TYR A 228 15.29 -9.77 -3.77
N LEU A 229 16.25 -10.65 -4.11
CA LEU A 229 17.57 -10.62 -3.47
C LEU A 229 18.20 -9.24 -3.61
N SER A 230 18.23 -8.69 -4.83
CA SER A 230 18.76 -7.34 -5.08
C SER A 230 18.09 -6.24 -4.24
N THR A 231 16.78 -6.33 -3.96
CA THR A 231 16.09 -5.40 -3.04
C THR A 231 16.58 -5.57 -1.61
N ALA A 232 16.64 -6.80 -1.12
CA ALA A 232 17.09 -7.10 0.24
C ALA A 232 18.53 -6.59 0.47
N LEU A 233 19.43 -6.81 -0.49
CA LEU A 233 20.82 -6.32 -0.43
C LEU A 233 20.86 -4.78 -0.44
N ALA A 234 20.11 -4.13 -1.34
CA ALA A 234 20.13 -2.67 -1.48
C ALA A 234 19.60 -1.92 -0.25
N LEU A 235 18.69 -2.55 0.51
CA LEU A 235 18.13 -2.04 1.77
C LEU A 235 18.91 -2.48 3.01
N GLY A 236 19.97 -3.29 2.85
CA GLY A 236 20.81 -3.74 3.96
C GLY A 236 20.19 -4.84 4.82
N HIS A 237 19.27 -5.65 4.27
CA HIS A 237 18.64 -6.77 4.96
C HIS A 237 19.46 -8.07 4.92
N GLU A 238 20.78 -7.98 4.69
CA GLU A 238 21.66 -9.14 4.79
C GLU A 238 21.67 -9.67 6.24
N GLY A 239 21.29 -10.94 6.43
CA GLY A 239 21.32 -11.59 7.75
C GLY A 239 20.12 -11.30 8.67
N THR A 240 19.07 -10.62 8.20
CA THR A 240 17.86 -10.32 9.00
C THR A 240 16.86 -11.49 9.08
N GLY A 241 17.19 -12.65 8.50
CA GLY A 241 16.32 -13.83 8.52
C GLY A 241 15.11 -13.76 7.58
N LEU A 242 15.09 -12.80 6.64
CA LEU A 242 14.07 -12.74 5.59
C LEU A 242 14.04 -14.04 4.79
N ARG A 243 12.83 -14.59 4.61
CA ARG A 243 12.58 -15.78 3.79
C ARG A 243 12.52 -15.39 2.31
N LEU A 244 13.69 -15.30 1.65
CA LEU A 244 13.77 -14.87 0.25
C LEU A 244 13.28 -15.95 -0.75
N ASP A 245 13.33 -17.21 -0.34
CA ASP A 245 13.03 -18.39 -1.16
C ASP A 245 11.66 -19.02 -0.86
N GLU A 246 10.89 -18.44 0.07
CA GLU A 246 9.55 -18.91 0.41
C GLU A 246 8.54 -17.76 0.28
N MET A 247 7.34 -18.10 -0.16
CA MET A 247 6.20 -17.19 -0.19
C MET A 247 5.11 -17.78 0.70
N ARG A 248 4.19 -16.93 1.17
CA ARG A 248 2.97 -17.41 1.82
C ARG A 248 1.76 -16.92 1.05
N SER A 249 0.85 -17.84 0.75
CA SER A 249 -0.44 -17.55 0.13
C SER A 249 -1.52 -18.38 0.81
N ALA A 250 -2.67 -17.77 1.11
CA ALA A 250 -3.78 -18.42 1.81
C ALA A 250 -3.36 -19.21 3.07
N ASN A 251 -2.46 -18.63 3.87
CA ASN A 251 -1.84 -19.22 5.06
C ASN A 251 -0.88 -20.39 4.84
N ILE A 252 -0.60 -20.80 3.60
CA ILE A 252 0.30 -21.91 3.27
C ILE A 252 1.67 -21.34 2.85
N TRP A 253 2.73 -21.84 3.47
CA TRP A 253 4.10 -21.59 3.01
C TRP A 253 4.43 -22.53 1.87
N GLU A 254 4.97 -21.97 0.80
CA GLU A 254 5.41 -22.70 -0.39
C GLU A 254 6.74 -22.13 -0.89
N SER A 255 7.48 -22.93 -1.66
CA SER A 255 8.70 -22.42 -2.27
C SER A 255 8.36 -21.30 -3.28
N ARG A 256 9.28 -20.36 -3.44
CA ARG A 256 9.16 -19.29 -4.45
C ARG A 256 8.94 -19.87 -5.86
N ALA A 257 9.50 -21.03 -6.16
CA ALA A 257 9.33 -21.71 -7.43
C ALA A 257 7.88 -22.20 -7.64
N GLU A 258 7.30 -22.86 -6.63
CA GLU A 258 5.91 -23.32 -6.67
C GLU A 258 4.93 -22.15 -6.77
N TYR A 259 5.16 -21.09 -5.99
CA TYR A 259 4.35 -19.88 -6.03
C TYR A 259 4.31 -19.29 -7.45
N PHE A 260 5.48 -19.05 -8.05
CA PHE A 260 5.53 -18.45 -9.39
C PHE A 260 5.10 -19.39 -10.51
N ALA A 261 5.20 -20.71 -10.34
CA ALA A 261 4.58 -21.68 -11.25
C ALA A 261 3.06 -21.46 -11.32
N GLN A 262 2.41 -21.35 -10.16
CA GLN A 262 0.97 -21.07 -10.06
C GLN A 262 0.62 -19.68 -10.60
N VAL A 263 1.45 -18.66 -10.33
CA VAL A 263 1.25 -17.31 -10.88
C VAL A 263 1.25 -17.31 -12.42
N PHE A 264 2.21 -18.00 -13.05
CA PHE A 264 2.28 -18.08 -14.51
C PHE A 264 1.13 -18.92 -15.09
N ASP A 265 0.67 -19.96 -14.39
CA ASP A 265 -0.56 -20.69 -14.76
C ASP A 265 -1.78 -19.77 -14.73
N ALA A 266 -1.91 -18.96 -13.67
CA ALA A 266 -2.99 -17.99 -13.58
C ALA A 266 -2.92 -16.95 -14.72
N TYR A 267 -1.72 -16.47 -15.10
CA TYR A 267 -1.58 -15.55 -16.24
C TYR A 267 -1.97 -16.20 -17.57
N ARG A 268 -1.67 -17.50 -17.77
CA ARG A 268 -2.17 -18.27 -18.91
C ARG A 268 -3.70 -18.34 -18.91
N SER A 269 -4.31 -18.62 -17.76
CA SER A 269 -5.77 -18.70 -17.62
C SER A 269 -6.47 -17.36 -17.80
N ILE A 270 -5.89 -16.25 -17.35
CA ILE A 270 -6.42 -14.90 -17.53
C ILE A 270 -6.35 -14.47 -19.00
N GLY A 271 -5.26 -14.84 -19.69
CA GLY A 271 -5.02 -14.49 -21.08
C GLY A 271 -4.32 -13.14 -21.26
N ALA A 272 -3.46 -13.06 -22.28
CA ALA A 272 -2.57 -11.91 -22.49
C ALA A 272 -3.29 -10.58 -22.69
N ASP A 273 -4.43 -10.58 -23.40
CA ASP A 273 -5.16 -9.35 -23.72
C ASP A 273 -5.76 -8.69 -22.46
N ARG A 274 -6.40 -9.50 -21.61
CA ARG A 274 -6.96 -9.03 -20.33
C ARG A 274 -5.86 -8.56 -19.38
N LEU A 275 -4.73 -9.27 -19.35
CA LEU A 275 -3.55 -8.86 -18.58
C LEU A 275 -3.00 -7.51 -19.05
N ARG A 276 -2.94 -7.28 -20.37
CA ARG A 276 -2.51 -6.01 -20.98
C ARG A 276 -3.44 -4.87 -20.61
N GLU A 277 -4.75 -5.11 -20.72
CA GLU A 277 -5.77 -4.12 -20.37
C GLU A 277 -5.65 -3.70 -18.91
N ALA A 278 -5.47 -4.65 -17.99
CA ALA A 278 -5.28 -4.36 -16.57
C ALA A 278 -4.02 -3.52 -16.31
N ILE A 279 -2.90 -3.83 -16.96
CA ILE A 279 -1.66 -3.04 -16.84
C ILE A 279 -1.83 -1.62 -17.38
N LEU A 280 -2.47 -1.48 -18.54
CA LEU A 280 -2.67 -0.17 -19.17
C LEU A 280 -3.56 0.75 -18.33
N LYS A 281 -4.49 0.18 -17.55
CA LYS A 281 -5.30 0.92 -16.57
C LYS A 281 -4.53 1.23 -15.28
N HIS A 282 -3.45 0.51 -14.98
CA HIS A 282 -2.65 0.69 -13.77
C HIS A 282 -1.42 1.59 -14.00
N GLY A 283 -1.63 2.90 -14.01
CA GLY A 283 -0.60 3.90 -14.30
C GLY A 283 0.68 3.78 -13.46
N GLU A 284 0.56 3.45 -12.16
CA GLU A 284 1.73 3.28 -11.27
C GLU A 284 2.62 2.09 -11.67
N LEU A 285 2.02 1.01 -12.20
CA LEU A 285 2.75 -0.20 -12.62
C LEU A 285 3.49 0.08 -13.92
N THR A 286 2.80 0.69 -14.88
CA THR A 286 3.40 1.12 -16.15
C THR A 286 4.59 2.05 -15.89
N ALA A 287 4.42 3.04 -15.01
CA ALA A 287 5.48 3.97 -14.65
C ALA A 287 6.67 3.29 -13.96
N TYR A 288 6.40 2.34 -13.06
CA TYR A 288 7.43 1.53 -12.41
C TYR A 288 8.27 0.73 -13.42
N LEU A 289 7.63 0.01 -14.34
CA LEU A 289 8.34 -0.75 -15.37
C LEU A 289 9.20 0.15 -16.26
N GLN A 290 8.71 1.35 -16.62
CA GLN A 290 9.50 2.34 -17.36
C GLN A 290 10.72 2.82 -16.57
N ARG A 291 10.55 3.13 -15.27
CA ARG A 291 11.69 3.49 -14.38
C ARG A 291 12.71 2.36 -14.26
N PHE A 292 12.24 1.11 -14.15
CA PHE A 292 13.12 -0.05 -14.09
C PHE A 292 13.92 -0.22 -15.39
N LYS A 293 13.26 -0.19 -16.56
CA LYS A 293 13.92 -0.26 -17.88
C LYS A 293 15.01 0.81 -18.00
N ARG A 294 14.70 2.05 -17.59
CA ARG A 294 15.69 3.15 -17.57
C ARG A 294 16.85 2.89 -16.62
N SER A 295 16.61 2.33 -15.44
CA SER A 295 17.68 1.97 -14.50
C SER A 295 18.67 0.95 -15.07
N LYS A 296 18.25 0.18 -16.09
CA LYS A 296 19.06 -0.77 -16.85
C LYS A 296 19.72 -0.18 -18.10
N GLY A 297 19.63 1.14 -18.30
CA GLY A 297 20.16 1.82 -19.48
C GLY A 297 19.31 1.62 -20.75
N VAL A 298 18.09 1.09 -20.62
CA VAL A 298 17.13 1.00 -21.73
C VAL A 298 16.39 2.35 -21.81
N VAL A 299 16.63 3.11 -22.89
CA VAL A 299 16.13 4.50 -23.04
C VAL A 299 14.85 4.59 -23.86
N ASP A 300 14.27 3.47 -24.28
CA ASP A 300 13.11 3.51 -25.17
C ASP A 300 11.80 3.66 -24.37
N PHE A 301 11.16 4.81 -24.51
CA PHE A 301 9.84 5.07 -23.93
C PHE A 301 8.80 4.79 -25.00
N GLU A 302 8.11 3.65 -24.90
CA GLU A 302 6.96 3.37 -25.77
C GLU A 302 5.84 4.42 -25.61
N ASP A 303 5.77 5.13 -24.47
CA ASP A 303 4.83 6.24 -24.24
C ASP A 303 5.36 7.24 -23.19
N GLN A 304 6.14 8.24 -23.62
CA GLN A 304 6.70 9.29 -22.74
C GLN A 304 5.62 10.15 -22.08
N ARG A 305 4.45 10.27 -22.72
CA ARG A 305 3.34 11.06 -22.21
C ARG A 305 2.78 10.43 -20.94
N LYS A 306 2.49 9.12 -20.99
CA LYS A 306 2.01 8.38 -19.81
C LYS A 306 3.00 8.41 -18.65
N LEU A 307 4.30 8.40 -18.94
CA LEU A 307 5.32 8.57 -17.90
C LEU A 307 5.13 9.89 -17.17
N VAL A 308 5.04 11.00 -17.90
CA VAL A 308 4.87 12.32 -17.30
C VAL A 308 3.55 12.40 -16.52
N GLU A 309 2.46 11.89 -17.09
CA GLU A 309 1.15 11.82 -16.43
C GLU A 309 1.25 11.06 -15.09
N SER A 310 1.95 9.93 -15.06
CA SER A 310 2.14 9.16 -13.83
C SER A 310 2.91 9.92 -12.75
N LEU A 311 3.89 10.77 -13.10
CA LEU A 311 4.64 11.56 -12.13
C LEU A 311 3.74 12.60 -11.45
N TYR A 312 2.83 13.22 -12.20
CA TYR A 312 1.83 14.13 -11.64
C TYR A 312 0.88 13.38 -10.71
N THR A 313 0.40 12.21 -11.11
CA THR A 313 -0.45 11.40 -10.24
C THR A 313 0.29 11.00 -8.96
N THR A 314 1.53 10.53 -9.07
CA THR A 314 2.34 10.05 -7.95
C THR A 314 2.74 11.18 -7.00
N PHE A 315 3.24 12.31 -7.50
CA PHE A 315 3.74 13.36 -6.63
C PHE A 315 2.67 14.37 -6.23
N LEU A 316 1.74 14.69 -7.13
CA LEU A 316 0.79 15.78 -6.96
C LEU A 316 -0.65 15.30 -6.74
N GLY A 317 -0.91 14.00 -6.89
CA GLY A 317 -2.23 13.43 -6.64
C GLY A 317 -3.31 13.87 -7.64
N ARG A 318 -2.90 14.32 -8.83
CA ARG A 318 -3.81 14.78 -9.91
C ARG A 318 -3.24 14.47 -11.28
N ASP A 319 -4.08 14.59 -12.30
CA ASP A 319 -3.63 14.52 -13.69
C ASP A 319 -3.05 15.87 -14.14
N PRO A 320 -2.04 15.89 -15.02
CA PRO A 320 -1.52 17.12 -15.60
C PRO A 320 -2.44 17.65 -16.70
N ASN A 321 -2.37 18.96 -16.93
CA ASN A 321 -2.90 19.55 -18.16
C ASN A 321 -1.93 19.36 -19.34
N SER A 322 -2.40 19.62 -20.57
CA SER A 322 -1.59 19.43 -21.79
C SER A 322 -0.30 20.26 -21.82
N GLY A 323 -0.32 21.47 -21.25
CA GLY A 323 0.85 22.34 -21.16
C GLY A 323 1.91 21.80 -20.20
N GLU A 324 1.49 21.25 -19.06
CA GLU A 324 2.35 20.58 -18.09
C GLU A 324 3.00 19.33 -18.68
N VAL A 325 2.21 18.51 -19.38
CA VAL A 325 2.72 17.34 -20.12
C VAL A 325 3.80 17.78 -21.10
N LEU A 326 3.52 18.76 -21.96
CA LEU A 326 4.48 19.28 -22.95
C LEU A 326 5.73 19.86 -22.30
N HIS A 327 5.60 20.58 -21.19
CA HIS A 327 6.73 21.13 -20.44
C HIS A 327 7.67 20.03 -19.94
N HIS A 328 7.12 18.99 -19.32
CA HIS A 328 7.93 17.90 -18.78
C HIS A 328 8.42 16.93 -19.84
N LEU A 329 7.71 16.73 -20.96
CA LEU A 329 8.22 16.02 -22.12
C LEU A 329 9.47 16.72 -22.70
N LYS A 330 9.39 18.03 -22.90
CA LYS A 330 10.55 18.82 -23.35
C LYS A 330 11.70 18.76 -22.34
N SER A 331 11.40 18.81 -21.04
CA SER A 331 12.41 18.65 -19.99
C SER A 331 12.99 17.23 -19.95
N LEU A 332 12.22 16.21 -20.27
CA LEU A 332 12.63 14.81 -20.32
C LEU A 332 13.66 14.62 -21.44
N GLU A 333 13.40 15.17 -22.62
CA GLU A 333 14.32 15.18 -23.76
C GLU A 333 15.63 15.94 -23.44
N LEU A 334 15.52 17.12 -22.81
CA LEU A 334 16.67 18.00 -22.60
C LEU A 334 17.54 17.63 -21.38
N ARG A 335 16.92 17.20 -20.29
CA ARG A 335 17.58 17.05 -18.98
C ARG A 335 17.52 15.64 -18.43
N GLY A 336 16.81 14.73 -19.11
CA GLY A 336 16.57 13.38 -18.64
C GLY A 336 15.55 13.30 -17.51
N PHE A 337 15.12 12.07 -17.22
CA PHE A 337 14.03 11.81 -16.28
C PHE A 337 14.39 12.13 -14.83
N ASP A 338 15.64 11.92 -14.39
CA ASP A 338 16.00 12.23 -13.00
C ASP A 338 15.86 13.71 -12.68
N ALA A 339 16.17 14.58 -13.65
CA ALA A 339 15.95 16.01 -13.52
C ALA A 339 14.45 16.34 -13.47
N VAL A 340 13.63 15.66 -14.27
CA VAL A 340 12.16 15.81 -14.25
C VAL A 340 11.58 15.37 -12.90
N VAL A 341 11.92 14.17 -12.42
CA VAL A 341 11.44 13.64 -11.13
C VAL A 341 11.82 14.57 -9.98
N LYS A 342 13.06 15.07 -9.95
CA LYS A 342 13.52 15.99 -8.88
C LYS A 342 12.72 17.29 -8.82
N THR A 343 12.07 17.71 -9.91
CA THR A 343 11.29 18.96 -9.91
C THR A 343 10.00 18.84 -9.11
N PHE A 344 9.38 17.66 -9.04
CA PHE A 344 8.10 17.49 -8.36
C PHE A 344 8.20 17.70 -6.85
N PRO A 345 9.12 17.03 -6.11
CA PRO A 345 9.26 17.22 -4.67
C PRO A 345 9.66 18.64 -4.26
N THR A 346 10.26 19.41 -5.18
CA THR A 346 10.66 20.81 -4.95
C THR A 346 9.60 21.83 -5.37
N SER A 347 8.50 21.37 -5.98
CA SER A 347 7.49 22.28 -6.52
C SER A 347 6.65 22.89 -5.39
N THR A 348 6.33 24.18 -5.54
CA THR A 348 5.39 24.86 -4.63
C THR A 348 4.05 24.14 -4.56
N GLU A 349 3.64 23.50 -5.65
CA GLU A 349 2.43 22.70 -5.71
C GLU A 349 2.50 21.44 -4.86
N PHE A 350 3.58 20.67 -4.93
CA PHE A 350 3.79 19.51 -4.06
C PHE A 350 3.69 19.91 -2.58
N HIS A 351 4.25 21.07 -2.23
CA HIS A 351 4.15 21.63 -0.88
C HIS A 351 2.77 22.19 -0.54
N LYS A 352 2.09 22.89 -1.47
CA LYS A 352 0.77 23.52 -1.28
C LYS A 352 -0.39 22.54 -1.32
N ALA A 353 -0.28 21.49 -2.11
CA ALA A 353 -1.22 20.38 -2.10
C ALA A 353 -1.29 19.75 -0.71
N GLY A 354 -0.32 20.00 0.18
CA GLY A 354 -0.26 19.38 1.50
C GLY A 354 -0.18 17.86 1.40
N GLY A 355 0.29 17.33 0.26
CA GLY A 355 0.08 15.95 -0.08
C GLY A 355 -1.38 15.44 -0.13
N GLY A 356 -2.38 16.34 -0.15
CA GLY A 356 -3.81 16.12 -0.36
C GLY A 356 -4.13 15.26 -1.59
N LYS A 357 -5.05 14.28 -1.62
CA LYS A 357 -6.22 13.95 -0.82
C LYS A 357 -6.26 12.43 -0.59
N THR A 358 -6.91 12.02 0.50
CA THR A 358 -7.52 10.71 0.85
C THR A 358 -7.40 9.52 -0.13
N LEU A 359 -7.38 8.31 0.44
CA LEU A 359 -7.61 7.03 -0.25
C LEU A 359 -8.46 7.20 -1.52
N ASP A 360 -7.79 7.09 -2.66
CA ASP A 360 -8.35 7.22 -3.99
C ASP A 360 -9.26 6.02 -4.28
N THR A 361 -10.35 6.21 -5.02
CA THR A 361 -11.22 5.14 -5.53
C THR A 361 -10.48 4.14 -6.44
N ARG A 362 -9.23 4.45 -6.83
CA ARG A 362 -8.28 3.55 -7.49
C ARG A 362 -7.58 2.55 -6.55
N PHE A 363 -7.69 2.70 -5.23
CA PHE A 363 -7.14 1.79 -4.22
C PHE A 363 -8.18 1.23 -3.22
N PRO A 364 -9.32 0.65 -3.66
CA PRO A 364 -10.16 -0.16 -2.79
C PRO A 364 -9.47 -1.52 -2.63
N PHE A 365 -8.73 -1.69 -1.54
CA PHE A 365 -8.19 -3.00 -1.15
C PHE A 365 -9.34 -3.90 -0.66
N ASN A 366 -9.69 -4.88 -1.48
CA ASN A 366 -10.40 -6.07 -1.04
C ASN A 366 -9.47 -7.25 -1.30
N GLY A 367 -8.97 -7.88 -0.24
CA GLY A 367 -8.82 -9.32 -0.24
C GLY A 367 -10.16 -9.89 0.23
N ASP A 368 -10.57 -11.02 -0.32
CA ASP A 368 -11.74 -11.79 0.15
C ASP A 368 -11.80 -11.91 1.68
#